data_AF-A0A088ETI1-F1
#
_entry.id   AF-A0A088ETI1-F1
#
_cell.length_a   1.000
_cell.length_b   1.000
_cell.length_c   1.000
_cell.angle_alpha   90.00
_cell.angle_beta   90.00
_cell.angle_gamma   90.00
#
_symmetry.space_group_name_H-M   'P 1'
#
loop_
_entity.id
_entity.type
_entity.pdbx_description
1 polymer ?
#
loop_
_entity_poly.entity_id
_entity_poly.type
_entity_poly.pdbx_seq_one_letter_code
_entity_poly.pdbx_strand_id
1 'polypeptide(L)'
;MNNLKDIKLTNEFKQFCDIFNFTPEKVIQDFVDKVDIAQYMCFPMDPDRWANLFMMEYLIKYTESENALKGYLQFGEKWVEIMRSGDKNAVEKTKKLLENWHKAVLEERINKIMNADEGKLEE
;
A
#
# COMPACT_ATOMS: atom_id res chain seq x y z
N MET A 1 -8.01 3.39 19.85
CA MET A 1 -6.84 3.68 18.98
C MET A 1 -5.95 4.70 19.68
N ASN A 2 -4.77 4.29 20.17
CA ASN A 2 -3.80 5.17 20.84
C ASN A 2 -2.56 5.49 19.98
N ASN A 3 -2.53 5.06 18.71
CA ASN A 3 -1.28 4.95 17.95
C ASN A 3 -0.91 6.17 17.09
N LEU A 4 -1.69 7.26 17.11
CA LEU A 4 -1.37 8.49 16.39
C LEU A 4 -0.65 9.55 17.25
N LYS A 5 -0.46 9.29 18.57
CA LYS A 5 0.15 10.26 19.49
C LYS A 5 1.62 10.58 19.21
N ASP A 6 2.27 9.79 18.35
CA ASP A 6 3.72 9.88 18.10
C ASP A 6 4.08 10.44 16.70
N ILE A 7 3.11 10.98 15.93
CA ILE A 7 3.43 11.62 14.66
C ILE A 7 4.07 12.99 14.93
N LYS A 8 5.39 13.07 14.77
CA LYS A 8 6.13 14.32 14.85
C LYS A 8 5.87 15.16 13.58
N LEU A 9 5.07 16.21 13.73
CA LEU A 9 4.82 17.19 12.67
C LEU A 9 6.00 18.15 12.55
N THR A 10 6.57 18.28 11.35
CA THR A 10 7.62 19.26 11.06
C THR A 10 7.08 20.68 11.07
N ASN A 11 7.97 21.67 11.16
CA ASN A 11 7.57 23.06 11.12
C ASN A 11 6.95 23.42 9.75
N GLU A 12 7.53 22.90 8.67
CA GLU A 12 7.09 23.14 7.29
C GLU A 12 5.68 22.59 7.03
N PHE A 13 5.38 21.41 7.58
CA PHE A 13 4.04 20.83 7.45
C PHE A 13 3.00 21.63 8.24
N LYS A 14 3.35 22.13 9.43
CA LYS A 14 2.49 23.03 10.20
C LYS A 14 2.25 24.34 9.46
N GLN A 15 3.30 24.97 8.94
CA GLN A 15 3.19 26.19 8.13
C GLN A 15 2.29 25.98 6.91
N PHE A 16 2.43 24.85 6.20
CA PHE A 16 1.53 24.51 5.11
C PHE A 16 0.07 24.45 5.58
N CYS A 17 -0.19 23.76 6.69
CA CYS A 17 -1.54 23.68 7.26
C CYS A 17 -2.07 25.07 7.64
N ASP A 18 -1.26 25.91 8.29
CA ASP A 18 -1.64 27.25 8.72
C ASP A 18 -1.93 28.18 7.52
N ILE A 19 -1.10 28.14 6.46
CA ILE A 19 -1.26 28.96 5.25
C ILE A 19 -2.59 28.66 4.54
N PHE A 20 -2.96 27.39 4.46
CA PHE A 20 -4.15 26.95 3.73
C PHE A 20 -5.35 26.63 4.64
N ASN A 21 -5.25 26.94 5.93
CA ASN A 21 -6.29 26.72 6.94
C ASN A 21 -6.77 25.25 7.01
N PHE A 22 -5.81 24.32 7.01
CA PHE A 22 -6.04 22.91 7.26
C PHE A 22 -5.64 22.53 8.68
N THR A 23 -6.21 21.43 9.19
CA THR A 23 -5.66 20.78 10.38
C THR A 23 -4.77 19.61 9.96
N PRO A 24 -3.62 19.39 10.62
CA PRO A 24 -2.75 18.25 10.35
C PRO A 24 -3.50 16.90 10.34
N GLU A 25 -4.40 16.72 11.31
CA GLU A 25 -5.20 15.50 11.46
C GLU A 25 -6.08 15.26 10.24
N LYS A 26 -6.69 16.31 9.70
CA LYS A 26 -7.55 16.21 8.53
C LYS A 26 -6.74 15.84 7.29
N VAL A 27 -5.59 16.47 7.07
CA VAL A 27 -4.73 16.16 5.91
C VAL A 27 -4.28 14.70 5.94
N ILE A 28 -3.86 14.22 7.11
CA ILE A 28 -3.44 12.83 7.30
C ILE A 28 -4.61 11.87 7.10
N GLN A 29 -5.78 12.17 7.65
CA GLN A 29 -6.97 11.34 7.50
C GLN A 29 -7.43 11.30 6.03
N ASP A 30 -7.48 12.45 5.35
CA ASP A 30 -7.83 12.56 3.93
C ASP A 30 -6.86 11.77 3.04
N PHE A 31 -5.58 11.68 3.42
CA PHE A 31 -4.61 10.81 2.75
C PHE A 31 -4.97 9.34 2.94
N VAL A 32 -5.13 8.90 4.20
CA VAL A 32 -5.44 7.50 4.54
C VAL A 32 -6.73 7.03 3.85
N ASP A 33 -7.78 7.85 3.90
CA ASP A 33 -9.10 7.51 3.34
C ASP A 33 -9.09 7.42 1.81
N LYS A 34 -8.13 8.06 1.14
CA LYS A 34 -7.99 8.04 -0.33
C LYS A 34 -7.02 6.97 -0.86
N VAL A 35 -6.37 6.21 0.01
CA VAL A 35 -5.53 5.09 -0.45
C VAL A 35 -6.42 3.94 -0.93
N ASP A 36 -6.39 3.71 -2.24
CA ASP A 36 -7.02 2.60 -2.95
C ASP A 36 -6.10 2.17 -4.11
N ILE A 37 -5.19 1.24 -3.81
CA ILE A 37 -4.19 0.75 -4.77
C ILE A 37 -4.86 0.08 -5.97
N ALA A 38 -6.01 -0.60 -5.80
CA ALA A 38 -6.74 -1.19 -6.91
C ALA A 38 -7.25 -0.12 -7.87
N GLN A 39 -7.82 0.96 -7.33
CA GLN A 39 -8.28 2.09 -8.12
C GLN A 39 -7.12 2.70 -8.92
N TYR A 40 -5.97 2.92 -8.27
CA TYR A 40 -4.77 3.45 -8.94
C TYR A 40 -4.26 2.52 -10.05
N MET A 41 -4.23 1.21 -9.81
CA MET A 41 -3.78 0.26 -10.82
C MET A 41 -4.72 0.23 -12.03
N CYS A 42 -6.03 0.30 -11.82
CA CYS A 42 -6.99 0.32 -12.94
C CYS A 42 -7.03 1.67 -13.67
N PHE A 43 -6.86 2.78 -12.94
CA PHE A 43 -6.96 4.14 -13.46
C PHE A 43 -5.77 4.98 -13.01
N PRO A 44 -4.56 4.69 -13.50
CA PRO A 44 -3.36 5.36 -13.02
C PRO A 44 -3.32 6.84 -13.40
N MET A 45 -4.16 7.29 -14.34
CA MET A 45 -4.28 8.68 -14.78
C MET A 45 -5.46 9.42 -14.14
N ASP A 46 -6.13 8.84 -13.15
CA ASP A 46 -7.19 9.52 -12.42
C ASP A 46 -6.66 10.84 -11.82
N PRO A 47 -7.35 11.98 -12.00
CA PRO A 47 -6.89 13.26 -11.46
C PRO A 47 -6.83 13.30 -9.93
N ASP A 48 -7.60 12.48 -9.20
CA ASP A 48 -7.57 12.39 -7.72
C ASP A 48 -6.61 11.28 -7.21
N ARG A 49 -5.65 10.85 -8.05
CA ARG A 49 -4.70 9.77 -7.71
C ARG A 49 -3.65 10.10 -6.64
N TRP A 50 -3.61 11.31 -6.09
CA TRP A 50 -2.45 11.84 -5.37
C TRP A 50 -1.99 10.98 -4.18
N ALA A 51 -2.93 10.47 -3.38
CA ALA A 51 -2.60 9.65 -2.21
C ALA A 51 -1.97 8.32 -2.63
N ASN A 52 -2.51 7.72 -3.69
CA ASN A 52 -1.99 6.49 -4.26
C ASN A 52 -0.63 6.69 -4.93
N LEU A 53 -0.45 7.80 -5.66
CA LEU A 53 0.84 8.15 -6.24
C LEU A 53 1.91 8.26 -5.16
N PHE A 54 1.62 8.97 -4.06
CA PHE A 54 2.54 9.03 -2.92
C PHE A 54 2.89 7.64 -2.37
N MET A 55 1.89 6.76 -2.19
CA MET A 55 2.12 5.40 -1.71
C MET A 55 3.00 4.57 -2.66
N MET A 56 2.83 4.72 -3.98
CA MET A 56 3.64 4.02 -4.97
C MET A 56 5.08 4.53 -4.99
N GLU A 57 5.30 5.84 -4.91
CA GLU A 57 6.64 6.42 -4.80
C GLU A 57 7.34 5.98 -3.50
N TYR A 58 6.60 5.95 -2.39
CA TYR A 58 7.10 5.44 -1.11
C TYR A 58 7.51 3.97 -1.23
N LEU A 59 6.64 3.13 -1.81
CA LEU A 59 6.93 1.72 -2.07
C LEU A 59 8.22 1.57 -2.90
N ILE A 60 8.33 2.27 -4.03
CA ILE A 60 9.51 2.19 -4.92
C ILE A 60 10.79 2.58 -4.18
N LYS A 61 10.74 3.68 -3.41
CA LYS A 61 11.91 4.19 -2.69
C LYS A 61 12.42 3.24 -1.61
N TYR A 62 11.52 2.51 -0.95
CA TYR A 62 11.87 1.71 0.23
C TYR A 62 11.78 0.19 -0.01
N THR A 63 11.46 -0.25 -1.23
CA THR A 63 11.45 -1.67 -1.61
C THR A 63 12.67 -1.99 -2.45
N GLU A 64 13.75 -2.43 -1.79
CA GLU A 64 15.00 -2.84 -2.47
C GLU A 64 15.15 -4.37 -2.62
N SER A 65 14.14 -5.18 -2.26
CA SER A 65 14.31 -6.64 -2.19
C SER A 65 13.85 -7.39 -3.45
N GLU A 66 14.73 -8.24 -4.01
CA GLU A 66 14.40 -9.16 -5.11
C GLU A 66 13.23 -10.10 -4.78
N ASN A 67 13.07 -10.46 -3.51
CA ASN A 67 11.95 -11.32 -3.07
C ASN A 67 10.60 -10.60 -3.16
N ALA A 68 10.55 -9.28 -2.93
CA ALA A 68 9.34 -8.50 -3.16
C ALA A 68 8.96 -8.54 -4.65
N LEU A 69 9.94 -8.39 -5.55
CA LEU A 69 9.73 -8.44 -7.01
C LEU A 69 9.15 -9.78 -7.50
N LYS A 70 9.52 -10.91 -6.89
CA LYS A 70 8.99 -12.24 -7.27
C LYS A 70 7.51 -12.42 -6.93
N GLY A 71 7.07 -11.94 -5.77
CA GLY A 71 5.65 -11.93 -5.38
C GLY A 71 4.82 -11.00 -6.29
N TYR A 72 5.41 -9.88 -6.71
CA TYR A 72 4.79 -8.97 -7.68
C TYR A 72 4.57 -9.60 -9.05
N LEU A 73 5.42 -10.53 -9.51
CA LEU A 73 5.29 -11.13 -10.84
C LEU A 73 3.97 -11.90 -11.00
N GLN A 74 3.68 -12.84 -10.10
CA GLN A 74 2.46 -13.66 -10.15
C GLN A 74 1.19 -12.82 -10.00
N PHE A 75 1.25 -11.80 -9.15
CA PHE A 75 0.18 -10.83 -8.99
C PHE A 75 -0.01 -10.02 -10.29
N GLY A 76 1.09 -9.52 -10.87
CA GLY A 76 1.11 -8.69 -12.06
C GLY A 76 0.54 -9.41 -13.29
N GLU A 77 0.86 -10.68 -13.49
CA GLU A 77 0.30 -11.49 -14.59
C GLU A 77 -1.23 -11.57 -14.52
N LYS A 78 -1.78 -11.94 -13.35
CA LYS A 78 -3.24 -12.02 -13.12
C LYS A 78 -3.90 -10.66 -13.25
N TRP A 79 -3.24 -9.60 -12.79
CA TRP A 79 -3.75 -8.25 -12.93
C TRP A 79 -3.79 -7.79 -14.39
N VAL A 80 -2.76 -8.07 -15.19
CA VAL A 80 -2.72 -7.78 -16.63
C VAL A 80 -3.86 -8.48 -17.37
N GLU A 81 -4.19 -9.73 -16.99
CA GLU A 81 -5.35 -10.44 -17.54
C GLU A 81 -6.67 -9.74 -17.23
N ILE A 82 -6.86 -9.28 -15.99
CA ILE A 82 -8.04 -8.49 -15.60
C ILE A 82 -8.16 -7.25 -16.48
N MET A 83 -7.07 -6.50 -16.66
CA MET A 83 -7.10 -5.27 -17.46
C MET A 83 -7.32 -5.54 -18.95
N ARG A 84 -6.71 -6.60 -19.50
CA ARG A 84 -6.90 -7.00 -20.91
C ARG A 84 -8.31 -7.48 -21.22
N SER A 85 -9.03 -8.00 -20.23
CA SER A 85 -10.41 -8.47 -20.44
C SER A 85 -11.39 -7.36 -20.79
N GLY A 86 -11.05 -6.08 -20.53
CA GLY A 86 -11.94 -4.94 -20.77
C GLY A 86 -13.21 -4.95 -19.91
N ASP A 87 -13.22 -5.73 -18.83
CA ASP A 87 -14.37 -5.86 -17.93
C ASP A 87 -14.65 -4.55 -17.19
N LYS A 88 -15.91 -4.13 -17.15
CA LYS A 88 -16.38 -2.96 -16.39
C LYS A 88 -16.14 -3.11 -14.88
N ASN A 89 -15.96 -4.34 -14.39
CA ASN A 89 -15.68 -4.66 -12.99
C ASN A 89 -14.18 -4.83 -12.70
N ALA A 90 -13.29 -4.31 -13.55
CA ALA A 90 -11.84 -4.45 -13.37
C ALA A 90 -11.35 -4.01 -11.98
N VAL A 91 -11.91 -2.93 -11.42
CA VAL A 91 -11.56 -2.44 -10.07
C VAL A 91 -11.89 -3.49 -9.00
N GLU A 92 -13.13 -3.99 -8.99
CA GLU A 92 -13.57 -4.96 -7.99
C GLU A 92 -12.78 -6.27 -8.07
N LYS A 93 -12.48 -6.73 -9.29
CA LYS A 93 -11.62 -7.89 -9.51
C LYS A 93 -10.19 -7.64 -9.01
N THR A 94 -9.66 -6.44 -9.24
CA THR A 94 -8.32 -6.06 -8.76
C THR A 94 -8.28 -5.95 -7.23
N LYS A 95 -9.33 -5.45 -6.58
CA LYS A 95 -9.46 -5.45 -5.11
C LYS A 95 -9.39 -6.86 -4.54
N LYS A 96 -10.17 -7.79 -5.09
CA LYS A 96 -10.12 -9.21 -4.68
C LYS A 96 -8.75 -9.83 -4.91
N LEU A 97 -8.08 -9.50 -6.02
CA LEU A 97 -6.73 -9.99 -6.29
C LEU A 97 -5.72 -9.45 -5.25
N LEU A 98 -5.79 -8.18 -4.89
CA LEU A 98 -4.98 -7.57 -3.83
C LEU A 98 -5.24 -8.19 -2.46
N GLU A 99 -6.50 -8.45 -2.10
CA GLU A 99 -6.85 -9.12 -0.83
C GLU A 99 -6.24 -10.51 -0.74
N ASN A 100 -6.30 -11.28 -1.83
CA ASN A 100 -5.70 -12.61 -1.87
C ASN A 100 -4.17 -12.55 -1.75
N TRP A 101 -3.54 -11.58 -2.42
CA TRP A 101 -2.10 -11.39 -2.31
C TRP A 101 -1.69 -10.93 -0.91
N HIS A 102 -2.45 -10.02 -0.29
CA HIS A 102 -2.24 -9.60 1.09
C HIS A 102 -2.26 -10.77 2.06
N LYS A 103 -3.26 -11.66 1.96
CA LYS A 103 -3.34 -12.89 2.77
C LYS A 103 -2.10 -13.76 2.60
N ALA A 104 -1.69 -14.03 1.36
CA ALA A 104 -0.50 -14.83 1.07
C ALA A 104 0.78 -14.22 1.67
N VAL A 105 0.94 -12.89 1.60
CA VAL A 105 2.09 -12.19 2.20
C VAL A 105 2.07 -12.31 3.74
N LEU A 106 0.90 -12.23 4.37
CA LEU A 106 0.78 -12.42 5.83
C LEU A 106 1.12 -13.86 6.23
N GLU A 107 0.62 -14.85 5.51
CA GLU A 107 0.93 -16.27 5.74
C GLU A 107 2.44 -16.55 5.61
N GLU A 108 3.09 -16.01 4.57
CA GLU A 108 4.54 -16.16 4.40
C GLU A 108 5.32 -15.51 5.56
N ARG A 109 4.90 -14.33 6.02
CA ARG A 109 5.52 -13.66 7.17
C ARG A 109 5.35 -14.47 8.46
N ILE A 110 4.16 -15.03 8.70
CA ILE A 110 3.89 -15.89 9.86
C ILE A 110 4.80 -17.13 9.82
N ASN A 111 4.84 -17.83 8.67
CA ASN A 111 5.67 -19.01 8.50
C ASN A 111 7.17 -18.72 8.71
N LYS A 112 7.65 -17.55 8.25
CA LYS A 112 9.04 -17.12 8.50
C LYS A 112 9.34 -16.91 9.97
N ILE A 113 8.41 -16.33 10.74
CA ILE A 113 8.59 -16.11 12.17
C ILE A 113 8.59 -17.48 12.90
N MET A 114 7.62 -18.34 12.60
CA MET A 114 7.50 -19.66 13.22
C MET A 114 8.75 -20.53 12.97
N ASN A 115 9.23 -20.58 11.72
CA ASN A 115 10.40 -21.39 11.36
C ASN A 115 11.72 -20.75 11.82
N ALA A 116 11.77 -19.42 12.06
CA ALA A 116 12.94 -18.76 12.63
C ALA A 116 13.06 -18.99 14.15
N ASP A 117 11.95 -19.23 14.84
CA ASP A 117 11.94 -19.58 16.26
C ASP A 117 12.29 -21.06 16.50
N GLU A 118 11.93 -21.97 15.58
CA GLU A 118 12.34 -23.39 15.65
C GLU A 118 13.86 -23.58 15.50
N GLY A 119 14.53 -22.75 14.69
CA GLY A 119 15.99 -22.79 14.51
C GLY A 119 16.82 -22.24 15.68
N LYS A 120 16.20 -21.64 16.70
CA LYS A 120 16.88 -21.13 17.91
C LYS A 120 16.81 -22.07 19.11
N LEU A 121 16.09 -23.18 18.99
CA LEU A 121 15.97 -24.20 20.04
C LEU A 121 17.00 -25.34 19.87
N GLU A 122 17.85 -25.28 18.84
CA GLU A 122 18.88 -26.28 18.54
C GLU A 122 20.33 -25.79 18.75
N GLU A 123 20.55 -24.62 19.38
CA GLU A 123 21.87 -24.18 19.90
C GLU A 123 21.96 -24.28 21.42
#